data_AF-A0A3M3WL43-F1
#
_entry.id   AF-A0A3M3WL43-F1
#
_cell.length_a   1.000
_cell.length_b   1.000
_cell.length_c   1.000
_cell.angle_alpha   90.00
_cell.angle_beta   90.00
_cell.angle_gamma   90.00
#
_symmetry.space_group_name_H-M   'P 1'
#
loop_
_entity.id
_entity.type
_entity.pdbx_description
1 polymer ?
#
loop_
_entity_poly.entity_id
_entity_poly.type
_entity_poly.pdbx_seq_one_letter_code
_entity_poly.pdbx_strand_id
1 'polypeptide(L)'
;MLLTQAEQEVLRQELDLQRLELTLRQINIRRLDLHAIKRATPLAFPLLVERFRESLSSEKLADRIARMVRDLEKAAGPEHEQ
;
A
#
# COMPACT_ATOMS: atom_id res chain seq x y z
N MET A 1 -16.10 17.46 31.64
CA MET A 1 -15.35 18.72 31.43
C MET A 1 -15.28 18.98 29.94
N LEU A 2 -15.40 20.24 29.51
CA LEU A 2 -15.38 20.62 28.09
C LEU A 2 -14.02 20.35 27.41
N LEU A 3 -12.92 20.32 28.18
CA LEU A 3 -11.58 20.06 27.65
C LEU A 3 -11.43 18.64 27.06
N THR A 4 -11.85 17.61 27.81
CA THR A 4 -11.85 16.22 27.31
C THR A 4 -12.74 16.05 26.08
N GLN A 5 -13.87 16.78 26.02
CA GLN A 5 -14.76 16.78 24.86
C GLN A 5 -14.07 17.42 23.64
N ALA A 6 -13.42 18.57 23.83
CA ALA A 6 -12.68 19.25 22.76
C ALA A 6 -11.51 18.40 22.24
N GLU A 7 -10.74 17.74 23.11
CA GLU A 7 -9.66 16.83 22.71
C GLU A 7 -10.17 15.65 21.88
N GLN A 8 -11.29 15.04 22.30
CA GLN A 8 -11.91 13.94 21.57
C GLN A 8 -12.43 14.38 20.20
N GLU A 9 -12.99 15.57 20.10
CA GLU A 9 -13.53 16.11 18.86
C GLU A 9 -12.43 16.45 17.86
N VAL A 10 -11.33 17.05 18.32
CA VAL A 10 -10.13 17.30 17.50
C VAL A 10 -9.52 16.00 17.00
N LEU A 11 -9.30 15.02 17.89
CA LEU A 11 -8.75 13.70 17.48
C LEU A 11 -9.66 12.98 16.48
N ARG A 12 -10.98 13.07 16.66
CA ARG A 12 -11.96 12.50 15.71
C ARG A 12 -11.86 13.11 14.32
N GLN A 13 -11.62 14.41 14.24
CA GLN A 13 -11.44 15.14 12.99
C GLN A 13 -10.10 14.83 12.34
N GLU A 14 -9.00 14.90 13.09
CA GLU A 14 -7.64 14.60 12.59
C GLU A 14 -7.52 13.17 12.05
N LEU A 15 -8.18 12.21 12.71
CA LEU A 15 -8.16 10.80 12.30
C LEU A 15 -9.26 10.44 11.29
N ASP A 16 -10.14 11.38 10.93
CA ASP A 16 -11.36 11.15 10.14
C ASP A 16 -12.07 9.83 10.50
N LEU A 17 -12.45 9.70 11.78
CA LEU A 17 -13.00 8.45 12.31
C LEU A 17 -14.30 8.03 11.62
N GLN A 18 -15.10 8.99 11.15
CA GLN A 18 -16.34 8.71 10.44
C GLN A 18 -16.07 8.03 9.09
N ARG A 19 -15.13 8.56 8.30
CA ARG A 19 -14.74 7.93 7.03
C ARG A 19 -14.13 6.56 7.25
N LEU A 20 -13.31 6.39 8.29
CA LEU A 20 -12.71 5.11 8.64
C LEU A 20 -13.79 4.08 9.01
N GLU A 21 -14.74 4.44 9.87
CA GLU A 21 -15.83 3.54 10.28
C GLU A 21 -16.70 3.10 9.08
N LEU A 22 -17.08 4.05 8.21
CA LEU A 22 -17.83 3.76 7.00
C LEU A 22 -17.06 2.82 6.06
N THR A 23 -15.76 3.07 5.88
CA THR A 23 -14.88 2.23 5.05
C THR A 23 -14.79 0.81 5.61
N LEU A 24 -14.61 0.65 6.93
CA LEU A 24 -14.52 -0.67 7.58
C LEU A 24 -15.84 -1.45 7.46
N ARG A 25 -17.00 -0.79 7.67
CA ARG A 25 -18.31 -1.43 7.44
C ARG A 25 -18.47 -1.90 5.99
N GLN A 26 -18.05 -1.07 5.02
CA GLN A 26 -18.11 -1.44 3.60
C GLN A 26 -17.19 -2.62 3.26
N ILE A 27 -15.99 -2.68 3.84
CA ILE A 27 -15.07 -3.80 3.62
C ILE A 27 -15.63 -5.09 4.24
N ASN A 28 -16.22 -5.02 5.43
CA ASN A 28 -16.75 -6.19 6.16
C ASN A 28 -17.80 -6.98 5.37
N ILE A 29 -18.63 -6.29 4.57
CA ILE A 29 -19.70 -6.92 3.78
C ILE A 29 -19.25 -7.42 2.39
N ARG A 30 -18.01 -7.14 1.97
CA ARG A 30 -17.53 -7.54 0.64
C ARG A 30 -17.01 -8.96 0.63
N ARG A 31 -17.28 -9.67 -0.46
CA ARG A 31 -16.64 -10.96 -0.73
C ARG A 31 -15.17 -10.72 -1.07
N LEU A 32 -14.29 -11.45 -0.40
CA LEU A 32 -12.86 -11.44 -0.72
C LEU A 32 -12.63 -12.18 -2.03
N ASP A 33 -11.94 -11.51 -2.95
CA ASP A 33 -11.44 -12.09 -4.20
C ASP A 33 -9.91 -12.11 -4.14
N LEU A 34 -9.37 -13.25 -3.70
CA LEU A 34 -7.95 -13.41 -3.41
C LEU A 34 -7.26 -14.14 -4.56
N HIS A 35 -6.22 -13.50 -5.10
CA HIS A 35 -5.41 -14.04 -6.18
C HIS A 35 -3.95 -14.12 -5.74
N ALA A 36 -3.33 -15.28 -5.96
CA ALA A 36 -1.89 -15.42 -5.77
C ALA A 36 -1.16 -14.66 -6.89
N ILE A 37 -0.40 -13.63 -6.52
CA ILE A 37 0.42 -12.87 -7.46
C ILE A 37 1.84 -13.45 -7.54
N LYS A 38 2.37 -13.58 -8.75
CA LYS A 38 3.73 -14.11 -8.98
C LYS A 38 4.82 -13.04 -8.93
N ARG A 39 4.43 -11.75 -8.90
CA ARG A 39 5.32 -10.59 -8.98
C ARG A 39 4.63 -9.37 -8.35
N ALA A 40 5.42 -8.33 -8.02
CA ALA A 40 4.88 -7.08 -7.51
C ALA A 40 3.91 -6.44 -8.52
N THR A 41 2.71 -6.08 -8.08
CA THR A 41 1.77 -5.32 -8.92
C THR A 41 2.17 -3.85 -8.97
N PRO A 42 1.71 -3.06 -9.96
CA PRO A 42 2.01 -1.63 -10.02
C PRO A 42 1.67 -0.86 -8.74
N LEU A 43 0.57 -1.22 -8.07
CA LEU A 43 0.19 -0.60 -6.79
C LEU A 43 1.01 -1.12 -5.60
N ALA A 44 1.45 -2.39 -5.62
CA ALA A 44 2.26 -2.95 -4.55
C ALA A 44 3.73 -2.53 -4.65
N PHE A 45 4.23 -2.19 -5.84
CA PHE A 45 5.65 -1.92 -6.06
C PHE A 45 6.19 -0.75 -5.22
N PRO A 46 5.56 0.44 -5.18
CA PRO A 46 6.03 1.54 -4.33
C PRO A 46 6.05 1.17 -2.85
N LEU A 47 5.04 0.42 -2.38
CA LEU A 47 4.96 -0.03 -0.98
C LEU A 47 6.11 -1.00 -0.62
N LEU A 48 6.48 -1.88 -1.54
CA LEU A 48 7.61 -2.79 -1.36
C LEU A 48 8.95 -2.03 -1.34
N VAL A 49 9.10 -1.01 -2.18
CA VAL A 49 10.30 -0.16 -2.21
C VAL A 49 10.51 0.52 -0.87
N GLU A 50 9.47 1.14 -0.31
CA GLU A 50 9.56 1.80 1.01
C GLU A 50 9.86 0.79 2.12
N ARG A 51 9.18 -0.37 2.12
CA ARG A 51 9.50 -1.44 3.07
C ARG A 51 10.96 -1.91 2.98
N PHE A 52 11.53 -1.98 1.77
CA PHE A 52 12.92 -2.41 1.59
C PHE A 52 13.92 -1.36 2.01
N ARG A 53 13.57 -0.07 1.90
CA ARG A 53 14.37 1.03 2.41
C ARG A 53 14.58 0.93 3.93
N GLU A 54 13.55 0.52 4.65
CA GLU A 54 13.59 0.35 6.11
C GLU A 54 14.25 -0.97 6.55
N SER A 55 14.45 -1.92 5.63
CA SER A 55 15.05 -3.22 5.93
C SER A 55 16.58 -3.18 5.92
N LEU A 56 17.22 -3.75 6.94
CA LEU A 56 18.68 -3.91 6.97
C LEU A 56 19.09 -5.07 6.06
N SER A 57 19.89 -4.79 5.03
CA SER A 57 20.39 -5.78 4.08
C SER A 57 21.83 -5.46 3.70
N SER A 58 22.63 -6.50 3.42
CA SER A 58 23.97 -6.35 2.83
C SER A 58 23.92 -5.96 1.35
N GLU A 59 22.76 -6.10 0.72
CA GLU A 59 22.56 -5.74 -0.67
C GLU A 59 22.04 -4.30 -0.81
N LYS A 60 22.58 -3.56 -1.78
CA LYS A 60 22.12 -2.19 -2.05
C LYS A 60 20.68 -2.19 -2.56
N LEU A 61 19.85 -1.31 -2.01
CA LEU A 61 18.46 -1.14 -2.39
C LEU A 61 18.27 -0.91 -3.90
N ALA A 62 19.12 -0.08 -4.51
CA ALA A 62 19.05 0.21 -5.95
C ALA A 62 19.21 -1.05 -6.81
N ASP A 63 20.12 -1.96 -6.42
CA ASP A 63 20.36 -3.20 -7.16
C ASP A 63 19.17 -4.17 -7.05
N ARG A 64 18.52 -4.20 -5.88
CA ARG A 64 17.27 -4.95 -5.66
C ARG A 64 16.15 -4.42 -6.54
N ILE A 65 15.93 -3.10 -6.55
CA ILE A 65 14.90 -2.44 -7.35
C ILE A 65 15.13 -2.70 -8.84
N ALA A 66 16.37 -2.53 -9.32
CA ALA A 66 16.72 -2.75 -10.72
C ALA A 66 16.46 -4.20 -11.17
N ARG A 67 16.65 -5.21 -10.31
CA ARG A 67 16.25 -6.59 -10.62
C ARG A 67 14.73 -6.72 -10.72
N MET A 68 14.00 -6.19 -9.75
CA MET A 68 12.53 -6.26 -9.76
C MET A 68 11.93 -5.60 -11.00
N VAL A 69 12.41 -4.40 -11.38
CA VAL A 69 11.93 -3.69 -12.59
C VAL A 69 12.19 -4.52 -13.83
N ARG A 70 13.40 -5.06 -14.00
CA ARG A 70 13.73 -5.94 -15.15
C ARG A 70 12.82 -7.17 -15.22
N ASP A 71 12.51 -7.78 -14.09
CA ASP A 71 11.62 -8.95 -14.03
C ASP A 71 10.17 -8.58 -14.36
N LEU A 72 9.73 -7.36 -14.00
CA LEU A 72 8.42 -6.84 -14.35
C LEU A 72 8.32 -6.51 -15.85
N GLU A 73 9.31 -5.81 -16.41
CA GLU A 73 9.38 -5.43 -17.84
C GLU A 73 9.36 -6.66 -18.75
N LYS A 74 10.23 -7.65 -18.47
CA LYS A 74 10.26 -8.91 -19.22
C LYS A 74 8.91 -9.60 -19.29
N ALA A 75 8.12 -9.42 -18.24
CA ALA A 75 6.90 -10.17 -18.06
C ALA A 75 5.64 -9.38 -18.45
N ALA A 76 5.79 -8.10 -18.79
CA ALA A 76 4.79 -7.28 -19.47
C ALA A 76 4.77 -7.50 -20.99
N GLY A 77 5.86 -8.02 -21.58
CA GLY A 77 6.00 -8.19 -23.04
C GLY A 77 6.32 -6.87 -23.76
N PRO A 78 6.63 -6.89 -25.08
CA PRO A 78 6.78 -5.66 -25.85
C PRO A 78 5.46 -4.89 -25.81
N GLU A 79 5.55 -3.58 -25.55
CA GLU A 79 4.41 -2.69 -25.41
C GLU A 79 3.40 -2.91 -26.55
N HIS A 80 2.13 -3.14 -26.21
CA HIS A 80 1.06 -2.95 -27.16
C HIS A 80 0.90 -1.44 -27.34
N GLU A 81 1.62 -0.88 -28.33
CA GLU A 81 1.32 0.44 -28.88
C GLU A 81 -0.16 0.45 -29.30
N GLN A 82 -0.98 1.21 -28.57
CA GLN A 82 -2.29 1.69 -29.00
C GLN A 82 -2.26 3.22 -29.01
#